data_AF-A0A1B6HF22-F1
#
_entry.id   AF-A0A1B6HF22-F1
#
_cell.length_a   1.000
_cell.length_b   1.000
_cell.length_c   1.000
_cell.angle_alpha   90.00
_cell.angle_beta   90.00
_cell.angle_gamma   90.00
#
_symmetry.space_group_name_H-M   'P 1'
#
loop_
_entity.id
_entity.type
_entity.pdbx_description
1 polymer ?
#
loop_
_entity_poly.entity_id
_entity_poly.type
_entity_poly.pdbx_seq_one_letter_code
_entity_poly.pdbx_strand_id
1 'polypeptide(L)'
;MSNAPLEVWRYFHEVGNDLTKITWFHACNTRALLHQALASDVMMIEADIVAGQLSGAVGGPPLAVMGHPPTTVSDLSLEQFLDTVLQRRRGKGIKLDFKTTAAFRASENI
;
A
#
# COMPACT_ATOMS: atom_id res chain seq x y z
N MET A 1 7.59 -6.26 -28.29
CA MET A 1 7.80 -6.29 -26.82
C MET A 1 7.41 -7.68 -26.35
N SER A 2 8.25 -8.38 -25.57
CA SER A 2 7.97 -9.74 -25.12
C SER A 2 6.86 -9.75 -24.06
N ASN A 3 5.80 -10.54 -24.25
CA ASN A 3 4.77 -10.85 -23.24
C ASN A 3 5.27 -11.83 -22.15
N ALA A 4 6.57 -11.83 -21.87
CA ALA A 4 7.11 -12.64 -20.78
C ALA A 4 6.64 -12.04 -19.44
N PRO A 5 6.20 -12.86 -18.48
CA PRO A 5 5.92 -12.39 -17.12
C PRO A 5 7.09 -11.57 -16.59
N LEU A 6 6.78 -10.45 -15.94
CA LEU A 6 7.79 -9.67 -15.24
C LEU A 6 8.16 -10.42 -13.97
N GLU A 7 9.38 -10.96 -13.96
CA GLU A 7 9.88 -11.73 -12.84
C GLU A 7 10.32 -10.83 -11.69
N VAL A 8 9.97 -11.19 -10.44
CA VAL A 8 10.19 -10.35 -9.24
C VAL A 8 11.66 -9.98 -9.03
N TRP A 9 12.59 -10.88 -9.33
CA TRP A 9 14.04 -10.62 -9.22
C TRP A 9 14.55 -9.58 -10.21
N ARG A 10 13.78 -9.20 -11.25
CA ARG A 10 14.13 -8.07 -12.11
C ARG A 10 13.97 -6.72 -11.41
N TYR A 11 13.12 -6.65 -10.39
CA TYR A 11 12.92 -5.46 -9.57
C TYR A 11 13.87 -5.45 -8.37
N PHE A 12 14.07 -6.61 -7.73
CA PHE A 12 14.95 -6.77 -6.57
C PHE A 12 16.17 -7.62 -6.93
N HIS A 13 17.00 -7.12 -7.85
CA HIS A 13 18.18 -7.83 -8.35
C HIS A 13 19.19 -8.20 -7.24
N GLU A 14 19.24 -7.40 -6.17
CA GLU A 14 20.11 -7.57 -5.01
C GLU A 14 19.86 -8.89 -4.25
N VAL A 15 18.71 -9.54 -4.43
CA VAL A 15 18.39 -10.80 -3.73
C VAL A 15 18.98 -12.04 -4.42
N GLY A 16 19.51 -11.91 -5.64
CA GLY A 16 20.20 -12.99 -6.35
C GLY A 16 19.34 -14.24 -6.55
N ASN A 17 18.08 -14.05 -6.98
CA ASN A 17 17.04 -15.08 -7.14
C ASN A 17 16.53 -15.75 -5.86
N ASP A 18 17.03 -15.37 -4.68
CA ASP A 18 16.51 -15.86 -3.40
C ASP A 18 15.43 -14.91 -2.86
N LEU A 19 14.17 -15.19 -3.21
CA LEU A 19 13.04 -14.36 -2.81
C LEU A 19 12.77 -14.36 -1.29
N THR A 20 13.40 -15.24 -0.51
CA THR A 20 13.28 -15.23 0.96
C THR A 20 13.99 -14.03 1.60
N LYS A 21 14.88 -13.37 0.86
CA LYS A 21 15.60 -12.15 1.29
C LYS A 21 14.78 -10.88 1.13
N ILE A 22 13.60 -10.95 0.51
CA ILE A 22 12.70 -9.80 0.37
C ILE A 22 12.25 -9.36 1.77
N THR A 23 12.54 -8.11 2.11
CA THR A 23 12.18 -7.50 3.39
C THR A 23 10.88 -6.71 3.28
N TRP A 24 10.12 -6.66 4.38
CA TRP A 24 8.76 -6.14 4.40
C TRP A 24 8.58 -5.10 5.50
N PHE A 25 7.90 -4.01 5.17
CA PHE A 25 7.26 -3.14 6.14
C PHE A 25 5.80 -3.56 6.29
N HIS A 26 5.45 -4.12 7.44
CA HIS A 26 4.12 -4.67 7.71
C HIS A 26 3.17 -3.60 8.27
N ALA A 27 1.89 -3.66 7.89
CA ALA A 27 0.79 -2.84 8.40
C ALA A 27 1.04 -1.33 8.28
N CYS A 28 1.44 -0.89 7.09
CA CYS A 28 1.76 0.52 6.77
C CYS A 28 0.51 1.40 6.64
N ASN A 29 -0.25 1.51 7.73
CA ASN A 29 -1.64 1.97 7.69
C ASN A 29 -1.85 3.47 7.99
N THR A 30 -0.77 4.25 8.14
CA THR A 30 -0.85 5.69 8.44
C THR A 30 0.15 6.46 7.61
N ARG A 31 -0.05 7.79 7.47
CA ARG A 31 0.91 8.65 6.76
C ARG A 31 2.30 8.61 7.38
N ALA A 32 2.38 8.60 8.71
CA ALA A 32 3.65 8.53 9.43
C ALA A 32 4.40 7.22 9.12
N LEU A 33 3.70 6.08 9.15
CA LEU A 33 4.28 4.79 8.81
C LEU A 33 4.69 4.73 7.34
N LEU A 34 3.91 5.31 6.43
CA LEU A 34 4.28 5.40 5.02
C LEU A 34 5.58 6.17 4.81
N HIS A 35 5.75 7.31 5.48
CA HIS A 35 7.00 8.06 5.45
C HIS A 35 8.18 7.24 5.99
N GLN A 36 7.99 6.51 7.09
CA GLN A 36 9.02 5.65 7.66
C GLN A 36 9.39 4.51 6.71
N ALA A 37 8.41 3.82 6.13
CA ALA A 37 8.62 2.73 5.19
C ALA A 37 9.40 3.18 3.96
N LEU A 38 9.02 4.33 3.39
CA LEU A 38 9.67 4.91 2.22
C LEU A 38 11.09 5.42 2.50
N ALA A 39 11.41 5.79 3.74
CA ALA A 39 12.74 6.21 4.16
C ALA A 39 13.66 5.05 4.56
N SER A 40 13.12 3.85 4.76
CA SER A 40 13.87 2.66 5.17
C SER A 40 14.39 1.85 3.98
N ASP A 41 15.19 0.83 4.26
CA ASP A 41 15.74 -0.10 3.26
C ASP A 41 14.83 -1.31 2.96
N VAL A 42 13.60 -1.35 3.49
CA VAL A 42 12.64 -2.42 3.18
C VAL A 42 12.30 -2.49 1.69
N MET A 43 12.15 -3.68 1.13
CA MET A 43 11.87 -3.84 -0.30
C MET A 43 10.38 -3.71 -0.63
N MET A 44 9.53 -4.26 0.24
CA MET A 44 8.08 -4.29 0.08
C MET A 44 7.38 -3.52 1.19
N ILE A 45 6.30 -2.83 0.84
CA ILE A 45 5.38 -2.20 1.78
C ILE A 45 4.06 -2.95 1.71
N GLU A 46 3.59 -3.40 2.86
CA GLU A 46 2.29 -4.01 3.03
C GLU A 46 1.37 -3.03 3.76
N ALA A 47 0.15 -2.87 3.25
CA ALA A 47 -0.84 -1.99 3.88
C ALA A 47 -2.23 -2.60 3.80
N ASP A 48 -2.95 -2.50 4.92
CA ASP A 48 -4.32 -2.95 5.09
C ASP A 48 -5.30 -1.88 4.59
N ILE A 49 -6.37 -2.30 3.93
CA ILE A 49 -7.37 -1.38 3.37
C ILE A 49 -8.75 -1.76 3.88
N VAL A 50 -9.46 -0.75 4.40
CA VAL A 50 -10.85 -0.85 4.88
C VAL A 50 -11.73 0.16 4.16
N ALA A 51 -13.05 -0.12 4.13
CA ALA A 51 -14.04 0.88 3.78
C ALA A 51 -14.28 1.78 5.00
N GLY A 52 -14.02 3.07 4.86
CA GLY A 52 -13.96 3.98 6.00
C GLY A 52 -14.04 5.45 5.63
N GLN A 53 -13.57 6.31 6.53
CA GLN A 53 -13.56 7.76 6.36
C GLN A 53 -12.17 8.34 6.62
N LEU A 54 -11.86 9.47 5.99
CA LEU A 54 -10.69 10.25 6.36
C LEU A 54 -10.96 11.04 7.65
N SER A 55 -9.92 11.23 8.45
CA SER A 55 -9.97 12.04 9.67
C SER A 55 -10.42 13.46 9.34
N GLY A 56 -11.50 13.90 9.99
CA GLY A 56 -12.09 15.22 9.76
C GLY A 56 -13.09 15.31 8.60
N ALA A 57 -13.35 14.21 7.88
CA ALA A 57 -14.42 14.20 6.88
C ALA A 57 -15.80 14.34 7.54
N VAL A 58 -16.68 15.16 6.95
CA VAL A 58 -18.05 15.38 7.42
C VAL A 58 -19.01 14.71 6.46
N GLY A 59 -19.30 13.43 6.71
CA GLY A 59 -20.21 12.62 5.89
C GLY A 59 -19.64 12.19 4.54
N GLY A 60 -20.52 11.64 3.69
CA GLY A 60 -20.17 11.06 2.40
C GLY A 60 -20.13 9.52 2.41
N PRO A 61 -20.08 8.88 1.23
CA PRO A 61 -19.92 7.43 1.13
C PRO A 61 -18.56 6.98 1.69
N PRO A 62 -18.42 5.71 2.13
CA PRO A 62 -17.13 5.18 2.56
C PRO A 62 -16.09 5.21 1.43
N LEU A 63 -14.86 5.58 1.79
CA LEU A 63 -13.67 5.56 0.95
C LEU A 63 -12.83 4.31 1.22
N ALA A 64 -11.98 3.92 0.27
CA ALA A 64 -10.88 3.00 0.53
C ALA A 64 -9.79 3.75 1.32
N VAL A 65 -9.62 3.40 2.59
CA VAL A 65 -8.64 4.04 3.48
C VAL A 65 -7.71 3.01 4.09
N MET A 66 -6.49 3.47 4.40
CA MET A 66 -5.48 2.64 5.06
C MET A 66 -5.90 2.35 6.49
N GLY A 67 -5.96 1.08 6.88
CA GLY A 67 -6.43 0.68 8.20
C GLY A 67 -6.68 -0.81 8.33
N HIS A 68 -6.52 -1.31 9.55
CA HIS A 68 -6.87 -2.68 9.92
C HIS A 68 -8.10 -2.67 10.84
N PRO A 69 -9.08 -3.58 10.65
CA PRO A 69 -10.22 -3.71 11.54
C PRO A 69 -9.80 -3.83 13.03
N PRO A 70 -10.55 -3.22 13.96
CA PRO A 70 -11.84 -2.55 13.76
C PRO A 70 -11.76 -1.07 13.32
N THR A 71 -10.55 -0.56 13.02
CA THR A 71 -10.37 0.85 12.63
C THR A 71 -11.03 1.12 11.29
N THR A 72 -11.87 2.16 11.22
CA THR A 72 -12.56 2.62 9.99
C THR A 72 -12.35 4.11 9.71
N VAL A 73 -11.55 4.80 10.53
CA VAL A 73 -11.15 6.19 10.31
C VAL A 73 -9.64 6.22 10.18
N SER A 74 -9.14 6.85 9.11
CA SER A 74 -7.72 6.91 8.81
C SER A 74 -7.25 8.33 8.54
N ASP A 75 -5.96 8.59 8.70
CA ASP A 75 -5.34 9.82 8.21
C ASP A 75 -4.91 9.71 6.75
N LEU A 76 -5.02 8.54 6.13
CA LEU A 76 -4.46 8.23 4.81
C LEU A 76 -5.44 7.41 3.96
N SER A 77 -5.83 7.95 2.79
CA SER A 77 -6.62 7.19 1.81
C SER A 77 -5.73 6.28 0.96
N LEU A 78 -6.33 5.30 0.27
CA LEU A 78 -5.61 4.48 -0.70
C LEU A 78 -5.04 5.30 -1.86
N GLU A 79 -5.80 6.25 -2.39
CA GLU A 79 -5.34 7.19 -3.42
C GLU A 79 -4.09 7.96 -2.96
N GLN A 80 -4.15 8.58 -1.77
CA GLN A 80 -3.02 9.32 -1.20
C GLN A 80 -1.79 8.43 -0.95
N PHE A 81 -2.00 7.19 -0.52
CA PHE A 81 -0.93 6.21 -0.35
C PHE A 81 -0.25 5.93 -1.69
N LEU A 82 -1.01 5.61 -2.74
CA LEU A 82 -0.49 5.28 -4.06
C LEU A 82 0.25 6.48 -4.67
N ASP A 83 -0.35 7.66 -4.63
CA ASP A 83 0.28 8.91 -5.08
C ASP A 83 1.63 9.14 -4.39
N THR A 84 1.67 8.98 -3.06
CA THR A 84 2.89 9.19 -2.29
C THR A 84 3.98 8.18 -2.67
N VAL A 85 3.64 6.90 -2.82
CA VAL A 85 4.59 5.85 -3.25
C VAL A 85 5.13 6.14 -4.65
N LEU A 86 4.24 6.45 -5.60
CA LEU A 86 4.59 6.72 -7.00
C LEU A 86 5.45 7.98 -7.14
N GLN A 87 5.13 9.06 -6.42
CA GLN A 87 5.89 10.31 -6.46
C GLN A 87 7.31 10.16 -5.89
N ARG A 88 7.50 9.30 -4.88
CA ARG A 88 8.80 9.12 -4.23
C ARG A 88 9.79 8.34 -5.07
N ARG A 89 9.31 7.50 -6.00
CA ARG A 89 10.12 6.73 -6.97
C ARG A 89 11.30 5.98 -6.34
N ARG A 90 11.07 5.35 -5.18
CA ARG A 90 12.11 4.65 -4.38
C ARG A 90 12.29 3.16 -4.69
N GLY A 91 11.64 2.65 -5.74
CA GLY A 91 11.75 1.23 -6.11
C GLY A 91 11.17 0.28 -5.06
N LYS A 92 10.12 0.70 -4.34
CA LYS A 92 9.40 -0.16 -3.39
C LYS A 92 8.33 -0.94 -4.12
N GLY A 93 8.18 -2.22 -3.81
CA GLY A 93 6.98 -2.98 -4.16
C GLY A 93 5.88 -2.76 -3.12
N ILE A 94 4.63 -2.98 -3.51
CA ILE A 94 3.46 -2.83 -2.62
C ILE A 94 2.60 -4.09 -2.63
N LYS A 95 2.07 -4.46 -1.46
CA LYS A 95 0.97 -5.43 -1.30
C LYS A 95 -0.21 -4.72 -0.65
N LEU A 96 -1.33 -4.71 -1.34
CA LEU A 96 -2.58 -4.09 -0.90
C LEU A 96 -3.49 -5.18 -0.30
N ASP A 97 -3.65 -5.19 1.02
CA ASP A 97 -4.46 -6.19 1.73
C ASP A 97 -5.88 -5.64 2.00
N PHE A 98 -6.78 -5.86 1.02
CA PHE A 98 -8.18 -5.48 1.15
C PHE A 98 -8.91 -6.38 2.15
N LYS A 99 -9.34 -5.79 3.27
CA LYS A 99 -9.98 -6.55 4.36
C LYS A 99 -11.44 -6.89 4.10
N THR A 100 -12.06 -6.23 3.14
CA THR A 100 -13.46 -6.49 2.76
C THR A 100 -13.70 -6.22 1.28
N THR A 101 -14.74 -6.84 0.72
CA THR A 101 -15.22 -6.52 -0.63
C THR A 101 -15.74 -5.08 -0.74
N ALA A 102 -16.25 -4.50 0.34
CA ALA A 102 -16.63 -3.09 0.38
C ALA A 102 -15.43 -2.16 0.19
N ALA A 103 -14.30 -2.47 0.82
CA ALA A 103 -13.05 -1.72 0.64
C ALA A 103 -12.56 -1.79 -0.82
N PHE A 104 -12.65 -2.97 -1.43
CA PHE A 104 -12.31 -3.16 -2.85
C PHE A 104 -13.20 -2.33 -3.77
N ARG A 105 -14.54 -2.37 -3.58
CA ARG A 105 -15.49 -1.57 -4.37
C ARG A 105 -15.23 -0.06 -4.22
N ALA A 106 -14.89 0.39 -3.02
CA ALA A 106 -14.56 1.79 -2.77
C ALA A 106 -13.26 2.24 -3.48
N SER A 107 -12.43 1.30 -3.96
CA SER A 107 -11.20 1.59 -4.72
C SER A 107 -11.34 1.53 -6.23
N GLU A 108 -12.51 1.17 -6.79
CA GLU A 108 -12.65 0.95 -8.24
C GLU A 108 -12.50 2.22 -9.09
N ASN A 109 -12.53 3.42 -8.48
CA ASN A 109 -12.50 4.71 -9.18
C ASN A 109 -11.49 5.71 -8.57
N ILE A 110 -10.37 5.22 -8.05
CA ILE A 110 -9.24 6.05 -7.60
C ILE A 110 -8.14 6.11 -8.66
#